data_AF-A0A3P6PQH6-F1
#
_entry.id   AF-A0A3P6PQH6-F1
#
_cell.length_a   1.000
_cell.length_b   1.000
_cell.length_c   1.000
_cell.angle_alpha   90.00
_cell.angle_beta   90.00
_cell.angle_gamma   90.00
#
_symmetry.space_group_name_H-M   'P 1'
#
loop_
_entity.id
_entity.type
_entity.pdbx_description
1 polymer ?
#
loop_
_entity_poly.entity_id
_entity_poly.type
_entity_poly.pdbx_seq_one_letter_code
_entity_poly.pdbx_strand_id
1 'polypeptide(L)'
;MDEEGRSTLHVAVAYRQVETVRYLVAPARKSSTAPNDLPTLVSDNLDLDKIGGAGVDPNHKTSYGSTALEEAEIRHLKEIVDILKPLASK
;
A
#
# COMPACT_ATOMS: atom_id res chain seq x y z
N MET A 1 2.49 -13.22 4.24
CA MET A 1 3.64 -12.60 4.93
C MET A 1 4.84 -13.50 4.70
N ASP A 2 6.05 -12.97 4.80
CA ASP A 2 7.27 -13.79 4.77
C ASP A 2 7.62 -14.33 6.18
N GLU A 3 8.80 -14.96 6.30
CA GLU A 3 9.28 -15.57 7.54
C GLU A 3 9.51 -14.57 8.69
N GLU A 4 9.69 -13.28 8.38
CA GLU A 4 9.86 -12.20 9.37
C GLU A 4 8.51 -11.52 9.70
N GLY A 5 7.39 -12.07 9.21
CA GLY A 5 6.07 -11.49 9.42
C GLY A 5 5.82 -10.23 8.58
N ARG A 6 6.70 -9.91 7.62
CA ARG A 6 6.52 -8.75 6.75
C ARG A 6 5.34 -8.97 5.82
N SER A 7 4.42 -8.01 5.79
CA SER A 7 3.41 -7.94 4.74
C SER A 7 4.02 -7.42 3.44
N THR A 8 3.30 -7.56 2.33
CA THR A 8 3.68 -6.97 1.03
C THR A 8 3.94 -5.46 1.14
N LEU A 9 3.24 -4.76 2.05
CA LEU A 9 3.45 -3.34 2.29
C LEU A 9 4.84 -3.05 2.88
N HIS A 10 5.31 -3.84 3.84
CA HIS A 10 6.66 -3.70 4.40
C HIS A 10 7.73 -3.87 3.32
N VAL A 11 7.58 -4.88 2.45
CA VAL A 11 8.50 -5.10 1.34
C VAL A 11 8.50 -3.91 0.37
N ALA A 12 7.33 -3.40 -0.02
CA ALA A 12 7.22 -2.23 -0.88
C ALA A 12 7.89 -0.97 -0.27
N VAL A 13 7.76 -0.77 1.05
CA VAL A 13 8.45 0.31 1.78
C VAL A 13 9.97 0.09 1.79
N ALA A 14 10.43 -1.14 2.07
CA ALA A 14 11.86 -1.46 2.13
C ALA A 14 12.58 -1.17 0.80
N TYR A 15 11.89 -1.30 -0.33
CA TYR A 15 12.38 -1.00 -1.67
C TYR A 15 11.95 0.38 -2.22
N ARG A 16 11.35 1.24 -1.40
CA ARG A 16 10.87 2.60 -1.76
C ARG A 16 9.97 2.62 -3.01
N GLN A 17 9.09 1.62 -3.14
CA GLN A 17 8.17 1.52 -4.28
C GLN A 17 6.91 2.37 -4.04
N VAL A 18 7.02 3.69 -4.23
CA VAL A 18 5.97 4.67 -3.88
C VAL A 18 4.60 4.33 -4.49
N GLU A 19 4.54 4.07 -5.79
CA GLU A 19 3.28 3.76 -6.47
C GLU A 19 2.69 2.42 -6.04
N THR A 20 3.54 1.44 -5.73
CA THR A 20 3.12 0.17 -5.14
C THR A 20 2.53 0.37 -3.75
N VAL A 21 3.15 1.22 -2.92
CA VAL A 21 2.60 1.59 -1.61
C VAL A 21 1.22 2.22 -1.77
N ARG A 22 1.04 3.19 -2.69
CA ARG A 22 -0.26 3.81 -2.96
C ARG A 22 -1.32 2.78 -3.35
N TYR A 23 -0.99 1.90 -4.28
CA TYR A 23 -1.90 0.84 -4.72
C TYR A 23 -2.26 -0.13 -3.60
N LEU A 24 -1.29 -0.54 -2.79
CA LEU A 24 -1.52 -1.54 -1.74
C LEU A 24 -2.48 -1.03 -0.67
N VAL A 25 -2.37 0.23 -0.26
CA VAL A 25 -3.19 0.80 0.81
C VAL A 25 -4.53 1.38 0.32
N ALA A 26 -4.69 1.58 -0.98
CA ALA A 26 -5.95 2.03 -1.54
C ALA A 26 -7.05 0.96 -1.35
N PRO A 27 -8.31 1.35 -1.04
CA PRO A 27 -9.39 0.41 -0.79
C PRO A 27 -9.63 -0.55 -1.95
N ALA A 28 -9.89 -1.82 -1.63
CA ALA A 28 -10.31 -2.79 -2.64
C ALA A 28 -11.68 -2.42 -3.22
N ARG A 29 -11.82 -2.45 -4.56
CA ARG A 29 -13.13 -2.29 -5.19
C ARG A 29 -13.99 -3.53 -4.91
N LYS A 30 -15.18 -3.29 -4.34
CA LYS A 30 -16.24 -4.30 -4.26
C LYS A 30 -16.70 -4.55 -5.69
N SER A 31 -16.28 -5.65 -6.30
CA SER A 31 -16.69 -6.05 -7.65
C SER A 31 -18.22 -5.99 -7.78
N SER A 32 -18.75 -5.02 -8.52
CA SER A 32 -20.07 -5.12 -9.12
C SER A 32 -19.86 -5.59 -10.56
N THR A 33 -19.99 -6.89 -10.75
CA THR A 33 -20.18 -7.62 -12.01
C THR A 33 -20.30 -6.77 -13.29
N ALA A 34 -19.21 -6.66 -14.06
CA ALA A 34 -19.21 -6.70 -15.53
C ALA A 34 -17.79 -7.08 -16.01
N PRO A 35 -17.61 -8.13 -16.84
CA PRO A 35 -16.30 -8.75 -17.04
C PRO A 35 -15.36 -8.03 -18.03
N ASN A 36 -15.66 -6.80 -18.47
CA ASN A 36 -14.99 -6.22 -19.66
C ASN A 36 -14.42 -4.79 -19.54
N ASP A 37 -14.47 -4.14 -18.39
CA ASP A 37 -13.73 -2.87 -18.21
C ASP A 37 -12.41 -3.14 -17.48
N LEU A 38 -11.43 -3.70 -18.19
CA LEU A 38 -10.04 -3.51 -17.76
C LEU A 38 -9.67 -2.06 -18.08
N PRO A 39 -9.47 -1.19 -17.08
CA PRO A 39 -8.97 0.15 -17.34
C PRO A 39 -7.60 0.00 -18.00
N THR A 40 -7.46 0.55 -19.20
CA THR A 40 -6.19 0.59 -19.92
C THR A 40 -5.18 1.32 -19.02
N LEU A 41 -4.18 0.60 -18.52
CA LEU A 41 -3.10 1.14 -17.70
C LEU A 41 -2.15 1.96 -18.59
N VAL A 42 -2.62 3.09 -19.10
CA VAL A 42 -1.81 4.04 -19.85
C VAL A 42 -1.49 5.25 -18.97
N SER A 43 -0.25 5.24 -18.49
CA SER A 43 0.57 6.38 -18.05
C SER A 43 0.11 7.25 -16.87
N ASP A 44 1.01 7.32 -15.90
CA ASP A 44 1.31 8.38 -14.93
C ASP A 44 0.28 8.77 -13.87
N ASN A 45 -1.00 8.41 -14.01
CA ASN A 45 -2.00 8.66 -12.97
C ASN A 45 -2.89 7.44 -12.78
N LEU A 46 -2.48 6.55 -11.87
CA LEU A 46 -3.32 5.46 -11.42
C LEU A 46 -4.53 6.07 -10.70
N ASP A 47 -5.65 6.18 -11.42
CA ASP A 47 -6.91 6.72 -10.89
C ASP A 47 -7.53 5.67 -9.96
N LEU A 48 -6.97 5.58 -8.75
CA LEU A 48 -7.30 4.57 -7.74
C LEU A 48 -8.78 4.63 -7.34
N ASP A 49 -9.43 5.78 -7.49
CA ASP A 49 -10.87 5.93 -7.28
C ASP A 49 -11.69 5.14 -8.31
N LYS A 50 -11.16 4.98 -9.54
CA LYS A 50 -11.79 4.19 -10.61
C LYS A 50 -11.39 2.72 -10.59
N ILE A 51 -10.16 2.38 -10.19
CA ILE A 51 -9.60 1.03 -10.35
C ILE A 51 -9.66 0.23 -9.05
N GLY A 52 -9.58 0.90 -7.90
CA GLY A 52 -9.41 0.27 -6.59
C GLY A 52 -7.97 -0.17 -6.38
N GLY A 53 -7.61 -0.34 -5.11
CA GLY A 53 -6.33 -0.87 -4.67
C GLY A 53 -6.41 -2.29 -4.15
N ALA A 54 -5.35 -2.73 -3.47
CA ALA A 54 -5.31 -4.05 -2.85
C ALA A 54 -5.96 -4.11 -1.44
N GLY A 55 -6.25 -2.96 -0.82
CA GLY A 55 -6.87 -2.89 0.51
C GLY A 55 -6.05 -3.57 1.61
N VAL A 56 -4.72 -3.56 1.51
CA VAL A 56 -3.83 -4.13 2.53
C VAL A 56 -3.92 -3.32 3.82
N ASP A 57 -4.00 -4.01 4.96
CA ASP A 57 -3.97 -3.37 6.28
C ASP A 57 -2.62 -2.66 6.52
N PRO A 58 -2.60 -1.32 6.64
CA PRO A 58 -1.38 -0.56 6.88
C PRO A 58 -0.87 -0.67 8.32
N ASN A 59 -1.69 -1.17 9.25
CA ASN A 59 -1.32 -1.32 10.66
C ASN A 59 -0.76 -2.70 11.00
N HIS A 60 -0.63 -3.58 10.00
CA HIS A 60 -0.01 -4.89 10.17
C HIS A 60 1.40 -4.73 10.73
N LYS A 61 1.76 -5.58 11.70
CA LYS A 61 3.07 -5.56 12.35
C LYS A 61 3.93 -6.75 11.94
N THR A 62 5.22 -6.53 11.74
CA THR A 62 6.20 -7.60 11.59
C THR A 62 6.28 -8.46 12.86
N SER A 63 7.01 -9.58 12.78
CA SER A 63 7.33 -10.40 13.96
C SER A 63 8.15 -9.65 15.01
N TYR A 64 8.80 -8.54 14.64
CA TYR A 64 9.52 -7.64 15.54
C TYR A 64 8.65 -6.52 16.11
N GLY A 65 7.39 -6.43 15.70
CA GLY A 65 6.42 -5.45 16.18
C GLY A 65 6.38 -4.12 15.43
N SER A 66 7.19 -3.96 14.37
CA SER A 66 7.22 -2.75 13.54
C SER A 66 6.09 -2.72 12.51
N THR A 67 5.53 -1.53 12.25
CA THR A 67 4.65 -1.27 11.11
C THR A 67 5.44 -0.77 9.90
N ALA A 68 4.81 -0.82 8.72
CA ALA A 68 5.39 -0.25 7.50
C ALA A 68 5.61 1.27 7.60
N LEU A 69 4.80 1.99 8.38
CA LEU A 69 5.00 3.42 8.65
C LEU A 69 6.27 3.67 9.46
N GLU A 70 6.48 2.94 10.56
CA GLU A 70 7.67 3.09 11.40
C GLU A 70 8.95 2.79 10.60
N GLU A 71 8.93 1.77 9.74
CA GLU A 71 10.06 1.47 8.86
C GLU A 71 10.33 2.61 7.85
N ALA A 72 9.29 3.24 7.31
CA ALA A 72 9.42 4.39 6.43
C ALA A 72 10.00 5.62 7.15
N GLU A 73 9.61 5.85 8.40
CA GLU A 73 10.12 6.95 9.24
C GLU A 73 11.61 6.75 9.57
N ILE A 74 12.01 5.55 9.99
CA ILE A 74 13.42 5.18 10.28
C ILE A 74 14.31 5.38 9.05
N ARG A 75 13.78 5.11 7.86
CA ARG A 75 14.50 5.23 6.58
C ARG A 75 14.38 6.63 5.94
N HIS A 76 13.70 7.58 6.60
CA HIS A 76 13.46 8.93 6.10
C HIS A 76 12.76 9.00 4.73
N LEU A 77 11.83 8.07 4.46
CA LEU A 77 11.10 7.99 3.19
C LEU A 77 9.88 8.90 3.20
N LYS A 78 10.12 10.22 3.13
CA LYS A 78 9.09 11.26 3.29
C LYS A 78 7.80 11.01 2.49
N GLU A 79 7.92 10.69 1.20
CA GLU A 79 6.75 10.46 0.32
C GLU A 79 5.88 9.29 0.80
N ILE A 80 6.49 8.24 1.34
CA ILE A 80 5.81 7.06 1.85
C ILE A 80 5.21 7.33 3.23
N VAL A 81 5.92 8.08 4.08
CA VAL A 81 5.38 8.55 5.36
C VAL A 81 4.12 9.38 5.13
N ASP A 82 4.15 10.30 4.17
CA ASP A 82 3.00 11.15 3.84
C ASP A 82 1.80 10.32 3.31
N ILE A 83 2.04 9.14 2.71
CA ILE A 83 0.98 8.18 2.30
C ILE A 83 0.43 7.40 3.51
N LEU A 84 1.30 6.87 4.37
CA LEU A 84 0.92 5.89 5.41
C LEU A 84 0.44 6.54 6.71
N LYS A 85 0.97 7.71 7.07
CA LYS A 85 0.64 8.42 8.32
C LYS A 85 -0.85 8.65 8.56
N PRO A 86 -1.67 9.05 7.58
CA PRO A 86 -3.12 9.23 7.81
C PRO A 86 -3.87 7.91 8.03
N LEU A 87 -3.25 6.75 7.74
CA LEU A 87 -3.85 5.43 7.87
C LEU A 87 -3.46 4.69 9.15
N ALA A 88 -2.51 5.25 9.92
CA ALA A 88 -2.09 4.70 11.19
C ALA A 88 -3.21 4.86 12.23
N SER A 89 -3.50 3.79 12.96
CA SER A 89 -4.43 3.82 14.08
C SER A 89 -3.84 4.64 15.23
N LYS A 90 -4.68 5.40 15.94
CA LYS A 90 -4.32 6.09 17.19
C LYS A 90 -4.24 5.13 18.36
#